data_AF-A0A371IKP0-F1
#
_entry.id   AF-A0A371IKP0-F1
#
_cell.length_a   1.000
_cell.length_b   1.000
_cell.length_c   1.000
_cell.angle_alpha   90.00
_cell.angle_beta   90.00
_cell.angle_gamma   90.00
#
_symmetry.space_group_name_H-M   'P 1'
#
loop_
_entity.id
_entity.type
_entity.pdbx_description
1 polymer ?
#
loop_
_entity_poly.entity_id
_entity_poly.type
_entity_poly.pdbx_seq_one_letter_code
_entity_poly.pdbx_strand_id
1 'polypeptide(L)'
;MTEVSNKFGPFDIILDDGSHIMNHQIITFETLFPLLKNGGIYMCEDCHTSYWSEYDGGYLKKDSFIEYSKGFIDCVNGQYFKKDQTNTEIDDYIKACHYYDSMVVVEKKKRGYSIVTEFSKL
;
A
#
# COMPACT_ATOMS: atom_id res chain seq x y z
N MET A 1 -8.30 -16.15 -2.04
CA MET A 1 -8.71 -15.10 -1.08
C MET A 1 -10.21 -14.81 -1.06
N THR A 2 -10.96 -14.96 -2.16
CA THR A 2 -12.41 -14.64 -2.21
C THR A 2 -13.26 -15.35 -1.16
N GLU A 3 -13.06 -16.66 -0.95
CA GLU A 3 -13.84 -17.41 0.07
C GLU A 3 -13.59 -16.88 1.49
N VAL A 4 -12.33 -16.62 1.84
CA VAL A 4 -11.94 -16.06 3.14
C VAL A 4 -12.54 -14.67 3.31
N SER A 5 -12.44 -13.81 2.30
CA SER A 5 -13.01 -12.46 2.33
C SER A 5 -14.54 -12.47 2.48
N ASN A 6 -15.23 -13.40 1.80
CA ASN A 6 -16.68 -13.51 1.91
C ASN A 6 -17.13 -14.04 3.27
N LYS A 7 -16.32 -14.89 3.89
CA LYS A 7 -16.65 -15.52 5.18
C LYS A 7 -16.30 -14.64 6.38
N PHE A 8 -15.19 -13.91 6.31
CA PHE A 8 -14.61 -13.20 7.46
C PHE A 8 -14.44 -11.69 7.26
N GLY A 9 -14.62 -11.19 6.03
CA GLY A 9 -14.53 -9.77 5.74
C GLY A 9 -15.84 -9.00 5.98
N PRO A 10 -15.84 -7.67 5.74
CA PRO A 10 -14.66 -6.86 5.40
C PRO A 10 -13.71 -6.72 6.60
N PHE A 11 -12.41 -6.61 6.33
CA PHE A 11 -11.40 -6.55 7.39
C PHE A 11 -11.17 -5.12 7.86
N ASP A 12 -11.09 -4.92 9.17
CA ASP A 12 -10.68 -3.64 9.76
C ASP A 12 -9.16 -3.43 9.66
N ILE A 13 -8.41 -4.51 9.91
CA ILE A 13 -6.95 -4.54 9.96
C ILE A 13 -6.47 -5.79 9.25
N ILE A 14 -5.42 -5.66 8.45
CA ILE A 14 -4.66 -6.77 7.86
C ILE A 14 -3.21 -6.59 8.27
N LEU A 15 -2.61 -7.67 8.78
CA LEU A 15 -1.20 -7.75 9.13
C LEU A 15 -0.53 -8.78 8.22
N ASP A 16 0.49 -8.36 7.48
CA ASP A 16 1.38 -9.21 6.70
C ASP A 16 2.66 -9.46 7.48
N ASP A 17 2.68 -10.61 8.13
CA ASP A 17 3.80 -11.23 8.84
C ASP A 17 4.07 -12.62 8.21
N GLY A 18 4.23 -12.61 6.89
CA GLY A 18 4.32 -13.81 6.06
C GLY A 18 5.73 -14.34 5.88
N SER A 19 6.09 -14.68 4.64
CA SER A 19 7.42 -15.25 4.32
C SER A 19 8.59 -14.25 4.34
N HIS A 20 8.27 -12.95 4.39
CA HIS A 20 9.21 -11.83 4.23
C HIS A 20 9.99 -11.79 2.90
N ILE A 21 9.69 -12.66 1.93
CA ILE A 21 10.21 -12.57 0.57
C ILE A 21 9.59 -11.35 -0.12
N MET A 22 10.41 -10.50 -0.74
CA MET A 22 9.99 -9.21 -1.28
C MET A 22 8.80 -9.28 -2.22
N ASN A 23 8.85 -10.21 -3.18
CA ASN A 23 7.75 -10.38 -4.13
C ASN A 23 6.46 -10.87 -3.44
N HIS A 24 6.57 -11.66 -2.36
CA HIS A 24 5.39 -12.11 -1.62
C HIS A 24 4.72 -10.96 -0.83
N GLN A 25 5.50 -10.07 -0.21
CA GLN A 25 4.94 -8.89 0.48
C GLN A 25 4.22 -7.95 -0.49
N ILE A 26 4.79 -7.73 -1.68
CA ILE A 26 4.15 -6.92 -2.74
C ILE A 26 2.83 -7.57 -3.20
N ILE A 27 2.85 -8.86 -3.54
CA ILE A 27 1.64 -9.59 -3.97
C ILE A 27 0.57 -9.59 -2.86
N THR A 28 0.99 -9.75 -1.60
CA THR A 28 0.08 -9.76 -0.46
C THR A 28 -0.59 -8.40 -0.28
N PHE A 29 0.16 -7.30 -0.39
CA PHE A 29 -0.40 -5.95 -0.37
C PHE A 29 -1.43 -5.76 -1.50
N GLU A 30 -1.05 -6.04 -2.75
CA GLU A 30 -1.92 -5.85 -3.92
C GLU A 30 -3.19 -6.70 -3.85
N THR A 31 -3.11 -7.88 -3.23
CA THR A 31 -4.25 -8.80 -3.10
C THR A 31 -5.17 -8.41 -1.93
N LEU A 32 -4.60 -8.01 -0.79
CA LEU A 32 -5.35 -7.89 0.46
C LEU A 32 -5.80 -6.46 0.76
N PHE A 33 -5.03 -5.43 0.35
CA PHE A 33 -5.41 -4.04 0.54
C PHE A 33 -6.80 -3.70 -0.06
N PRO A 34 -7.16 -4.19 -1.27
CA PRO A 34 -8.51 -3.99 -1.81
C PRO A 34 -9.64 -4.59 -0.95
N LEU A 35 -9.35 -5.59 -0.10
CA LEU A 35 -10.32 -6.29 0.74
C LEU A 35 -10.56 -5.61 2.11
N LEU A 36 -9.71 -4.67 2.50
CA LEU A 36 -9.93 -3.84 3.70
C LEU A 36 -11.21 -3.00 3.58
N LYS A 37 -11.88 -2.75 4.69
CA LYS A 37 -12.94 -1.74 4.75
C LYS A 37 -12.39 -0.34 4.42
N ASN A 38 -13.27 0.57 4.00
CA ASN A 38 -12.93 1.99 3.96
C ASN A 38 -12.67 2.49 5.39
N GLY A 39 -11.50 3.08 5.64
CA GLY A 39 -10.97 3.40 6.96
C GLY A 39 -10.21 2.27 7.65
N GLY A 40 -9.88 1.19 6.93
CA GLY A 40 -9.07 0.07 7.45
C GLY A 40 -7.57 0.31 7.36
N ILE A 41 -6.78 -0.59 7.94
CA ILE A 41 -5.31 -0.48 8.02
C ILE A 41 -4.67 -1.75 7.47
N TYR A 42 -3.68 -1.59 6.59
CA TYR A 42 -2.74 -2.66 6.22
C TYR A 42 -1.40 -2.40 6.92
N MET A 43 -0.78 -3.44 7.44
CA MET A 43 0.53 -3.37 8.08
C MET A 43 1.41 -4.47 7.53
N CYS A 44 2.63 -4.12 7.14
CA CYS A 44 3.67 -5.07 6.74
C CYS A 44 4.78 -5.05 7.79
N GLU A 45 5.06 -6.19 8.42
CA GLU A 45 6.15 -6.36 9.39
C GLU A 45 7.43 -6.88 8.72
N ASP A 46 8.52 -6.95 9.48
CA ASP A 46 9.84 -7.44 9.03
C ASP A 46 10.36 -6.81 7.74
N CYS A 47 10.07 -5.53 7.53
CA CYS A 47 10.51 -4.78 6.35
C CYS A 47 12.04 -4.60 6.29
N HIS A 48 12.78 -4.86 7.36
CA HIS A 48 14.26 -4.88 7.32
C HIS A 48 14.80 -5.91 6.31
N THR A 49 14.04 -6.99 6.03
CA THR A 49 14.38 -7.99 5.00
C THR A 49 14.44 -7.39 3.59
N SER A 50 13.84 -6.21 3.36
CA SER A 50 14.04 -5.43 2.13
C SER A 50 15.49 -5.06 1.85
N TYR A 51 16.36 -5.14 2.85
CA TYR A 51 17.78 -4.85 2.71
C TYR A 51 18.66 -6.10 2.65
N TRP A 52 18.09 -7.30 2.81
CA TRP A 52 18.83 -8.55 2.94
C TRP A 52 18.69 -9.42 1.69
N SER A 53 19.81 -9.86 1.13
CA SER A 53 19.87 -10.63 -0.11
C SER A 53 19.12 -11.97 -0.06
N GLU A 54 19.04 -12.57 1.13
CA GLU A 54 18.44 -13.87 1.43
C GLU A 54 16.93 -13.88 1.22
N TYR A 55 16.31 -12.70 1.23
CA TYR A 55 14.87 -12.49 1.04
C TYR A 55 14.56 -11.81 -0.29
N ASP A 56 15.50 -11.84 -1.24
CA ASP A 56 15.49 -11.07 -2.48
C ASP A 56 15.53 -9.54 -2.27
N GLY A 57 15.98 -9.09 -1.10
CA GLY A 57 16.20 -7.68 -0.78
C GLY A 57 17.56 -7.14 -1.23
N GLY A 58 17.80 -5.87 -0.94
CA GLY A 58 19.05 -5.15 -1.16
C GLY A 58 18.85 -3.64 -1.03
N TYR A 59 19.88 -2.92 -0.59
CA TYR A 59 19.81 -1.45 -0.48
C TYR A 59 19.48 -0.81 -1.84
N LEU A 60 18.38 -0.05 -1.89
CA LEU A 60 17.82 0.57 -3.12
C LEU A 60 17.43 -0.41 -4.23
N LYS A 61 17.23 -1.70 -3.90
CA LYS A 61 16.82 -2.70 -4.88
C LYS A 61 15.34 -2.50 -5.24
N LYS A 62 15.06 -2.19 -6.51
CA LYS A 62 13.75 -1.69 -6.99
C LYS A 62 12.58 -2.67 -6.80
N ASP A 63 12.87 -3.95 -6.72
CA ASP A 63 11.92 -5.05 -6.51
C ASP A 63 11.75 -5.41 -5.02
N SER A 64 12.39 -4.67 -4.11
CA SER A 64 12.14 -4.80 -2.67
C SER A 64 10.83 -4.13 -2.26
N PHE A 65 10.22 -4.62 -1.17
CA PHE A 65 8.98 -4.07 -0.65
C PHE A 65 9.13 -2.60 -0.23
N ILE A 66 10.24 -2.21 0.41
CA ILE A 66 10.49 -0.80 0.77
C ILE A 66 10.60 0.11 -0.47
N GLU A 67 11.30 -0.31 -1.53
CA GLU A 67 11.37 0.53 -2.75
C GLU A 67 10.01 0.61 -3.46
N TYR A 68 9.25 -0.50 -3.48
CA TYR A 68 7.87 -0.50 -3.97
C TYR A 68 6.97 0.46 -3.17
N SER A 69 7.00 0.38 -1.83
CA SER A 69 6.12 1.15 -0.96
C SER A 69 6.39 2.66 -1.01
N LYS A 70 7.59 3.09 -1.42
CA LYS A 70 7.88 4.52 -1.64
C LYS A 70 6.94 5.14 -2.69
N GLY A 71 6.45 4.35 -3.65
CA GLY A 71 5.41 4.79 -4.60
C GLY A 71 4.10 5.20 -3.93
N PHE A 72 3.84 4.76 -2.69
CA PHE A 72 2.66 5.20 -1.92
C PHE A 72 2.70 6.69 -1.60
N ILE A 73 3.89 7.31 -1.56
CA ILE A 73 4.05 8.76 -1.38
C ILE A 73 3.39 9.50 -2.55
N ASP A 74 3.59 9.02 -3.77
CA ASP A 74 2.96 9.57 -4.96
C ASP A 74 1.46 9.29 -4.97
N CYS A 75 1.02 8.14 -4.47
CA CYS A 75 -0.40 7.83 -4.31
C CYS A 75 -1.09 8.86 -3.39
N VAL A 76 -0.51 9.15 -2.22
CA VAL A 76 -1.02 10.16 -1.27
C VAL A 76 -1.14 11.53 -1.95
N ASN A 77 -0.15 11.92 -2.76
CA ASN A 77 -0.07 13.22 -3.43
C ASN A 77 -0.70 13.25 -4.84
N GLY A 78 -1.27 12.14 -5.31
CA GLY A 78 -1.76 11.93 -6.68
C GLY A 78 -2.70 12.99 -7.23
N GLN A 79 -3.39 13.75 -6.38
CA GLN A 79 -4.28 14.84 -6.81
C GLN A 79 -3.55 16.05 -7.40
N TYR A 80 -2.23 16.17 -7.20
CA TYR A 80 -1.43 17.34 -7.60
C TYR A 80 -0.71 17.18 -8.93
N PHE A 81 -0.82 16.03 -9.60
CA PHE A 81 -0.19 15.80 -10.89
C PHE A 81 -1.10 14.98 -11.82
N LYS A 82 -0.89 15.10 -13.14
CA LYS A 82 -1.58 14.25 -14.11
C LYS A 82 -0.87 12.91 -14.15
N LYS A 83 -1.55 11.84 -13.77
CA LYS A 83 -1.06 10.47 -13.94
C LYS A 83 -1.51 9.95 -15.31
N ASP A 84 -0.59 9.40 -16.09
CA ASP A 84 -0.93 8.64 -17.31
C ASP A 84 -1.57 7.31 -16.89
N GLN A 85 -2.88 7.34 -16.65
CA GLN A 85 -3.91 6.27 -16.56
C GLN A 85 -3.57 4.86 -16.01
N THR A 86 -2.46 4.64 -15.31
CA THR A 86 -2.05 3.30 -14.85
C THR A 86 -2.28 3.12 -13.35
N ASN A 87 -3.17 2.17 -13.02
CA ASN A 87 -3.62 1.71 -11.70
C ASN A 87 -4.34 2.73 -10.80
N THR A 88 -5.55 3.13 -11.20
CA THR A 88 -6.35 4.13 -10.50
C THR A 88 -7.07 3.62 -9.24
N GLU A 89 -7.33 2.31 -9.12
CA GLU A 89 -8.24 1.80 -8.07
C GLU A 89 -7.60 1.70 -6.68
N ILE A 90 -6.33 1.32 -6.56
CA ILE A 90 -5.64 1.24 -5.24
C ILE A 90 -5.16 2.62 -4.81
N ASP A 91 -4.58 3.37 -5.74
CA ASP A 91 -3.94 4.67 -5.48
C ASP A 91 -4.88 5.67 -4.80
N ASP A 92 -6.13 5.75 -5.26
CA ASP A 92 -7.14 6.67 -4.71
C ASP A 92 -7.61 6.27 -3.30
N TYR A 93 -7.22 5.09 -2.82
CA TYR A 93 -7.55 4.59 -1.50
C TYR A 93 -6.35 4.58 -0.55
N ILE A 94 -5.14 4.87 -1.00
CA ILE A 94 -4.00 5.08 -0.10
C ILE A 94 -4.11 6.50 0.49
N LYS A 95 -4.55 6.57 1.74
CA LYS A 95 -4.79 7.85 2.43
C LYS A 95 -3.55 8.37 3.15
N ALA A 96 -2.82 7.49 3.80
CA ALA A 96 -1.59 7.78 4.52
C ALA A 96 -0.70 6.54 4.51
N CYS A 97 0.61 6.77 4.59
CA CYS A 97 1.61 5.73 4.73
C CYS A 97 2.60 6.16 5.82
N HIS A 98 2.88 5.27 6.76
CA HIS A 98 3.75 5.50 7.90
C HIS A 98 4.89 4.49 7.87
N TYR A 99 6.11 4.97 8.11
CA TYR A 99 7.31 4.14 8.14
C TYR A 99 7.87 4.13 9.55
N TYR A 100 8.02 2.94 10.10
CA TYR A 100 8.65 2.67 11.39
C TYR A 100 9.85 1.75 11.18
N ASP A 101 10.64 1.57 12.24
CA ASP A 101 11.70 0.56 12.19
C ASP A 101 11.09 -0.81 11.85
N SER A 102 11.54 -1.37 10.72
CA SER A 102 11.08 -2.64 10.17
C SER A 102 9.57 -2.79 9.93
N MET A 103 8.81 -1.71 9.75
CA MET A 103 7.36 -1.81 9.54
C MET A 103 6.81 -0.68 8.66
N VAL A 104 5.87 -1.02 7.79
CA VAL A 104 5.12 -0.05 6.96
C VAL A 104 3.63 -0.19 7.24
N VAL A 105 2.97 0.93 7.52
CA VAL A 105 1.54 1.00 7.82
C VAL A 105 0.83 1.85 6.80
N VAL A 106 -0.20 1.31 6.14
CA VAL A 106 -0.98 1.98 5.10
C VAL A 106 -2.43 2.12 5.52
N GLU A 107 -2.91 3.36 5.59
CA GLU A 107 -4.32 3.64 5.86
C GLU A 107 -5.13 3.61 4.56
N LYS A 108 -6.14 2.73 4.52
CA LYS A 108 -7.08 2.67 3.42
C LYS A 108 -8.21 3.65 3.64
N LYS A 109 -8.33 4.67 2.79
CA LYS A 109 -9.54 5.50 2.71
C LYS A 109 -9.68 6.13 1.35
N LYS A 110 -10.89 6.09 0.77
CA LYS A 110 -11.16 6.81 -0.47
C LYS A 110 -10.83 8.29 -0.28
N ARG A 111 -9.88 8.79 -1.05
CA ARG A 111 -9.43 10.17 -0.97
C ARG A 111 -10.52 11.12 -1.45
N GLY A 112 -10.75 12.19 -0.68
CA GLY A 112 -11.53 13.35 -1.12
C GLY A 112 -10.65 14.35 -1.86
N TYR A 113 -11.25 15.29 -2.59
CA TYR A 113 -10.50 16.33 -3.29
C TYR A 113 -10.03 17.42 -2.31
N SER A 114 -8.84 17.95 -2.52
CA SER A 114 -8.43 19.23 -1.93
C SER A 114 -9.26 20.34 -2.54
N ILE A 115 -9.54 21.39 -1.75
CA ILE A 115 -10.15 22.64 -2.21
C ILE A 115 -9.47 23.14 -3.49
N VAL A 116 -8.12 23.10 -3.53
CA VAL A 116 -7.35 23.53 -4.71
C VAL A 116 -7.73 22.74 -5.96
N THR A 117 -7.88 21.42 -5.82
CA THR A 117 -8.18 20.51 -6.94
C THR A 117 -9.67 20.43 -7.29
N GLU A 118 -10.54 20.78 -6.34
CA GLU A 118 -11.99 20.81 -6.53
C GLU A 118 -12.39 22.04 -7.35
N PHE A 119 -11.83 23.21 -7.01
CA PHE A 119 -12.10 24.46 -7.73
C PHE A 119 -11.29 24.64 -9.01
N SER A 120 -10.20 23.88 -9.22
CA SER A 120 -9.48 23.89 -10.50
C SER A 120 -10.14 23.03 -11.60
N LYS A 121 -11.25 22.34 -11.28
CA LYS A 121 -12.05 21.54 -12.22
C LYS A 121 -13.29 22.27 -12.75
N LEU A 122 -13.57 23.49 -12.25
CA LEU A 122 -14.56 24.44 -12.78
C LEU A 122 -13.85 25.44 -13.71
#